data_AF-A0A352UYC3-F1
#
_entry.id   AF-A0A352UYC3-F1
#
_cell.length_a   1.000
_cell.length_b   1.000
_cell.length_c   1.000
_cell.angle_alpha   90.00
_cell.angle_beta   90.00
_cell.angle_gamma   90.00
#
_symmetry.space_group_name_H-M   'P 1'
#
loop_
_entity.id
_entity.type
_entity.pdbx_description
1 polymer ?
#
loop_
_entity_poly.entity_id
_entity_poly.type
_entity_poly.pdbx_seq_one_letter_code
_entity_poly.pdbx_strand_id
1 'polypeptide(L)' 'MSITRHLFGAALAALCSTAALAEDAVLRIATQVSGTVNWELTTIASQGLDRANGFTMQVQDVAAGPAAQLAFQAGEA' A
#
# COMPACT_ATOMS: atom_id res chain seq x y z
N MET A 1 39.52 -19.04 -22.70
CA MET A 1 38.21 -19.75 -22.61
C MET A 1 37.56 -19.73 -21.22
N SER A 2 38.25 -19.31 -20.13
CA SER A 2 37.58 -19.21 -18.81
C SER A 2 36.75 -17.92 -18.65
N ILE A 3 37.26 -16.77 -19.11
CA ILE A 3 36.58 -15.46 -19.02
C ILE A 3 35.20 -15.47 -19.67
N THR A 4 35.06 -16.08 -20.86
CA THR A 4 33.78 -16.19 -21.55
C THR A 4 32.75 -17.02 -20.77
N ARG A 5 33.20 -18.05 -20.04
CA ARG A 5 32.34 -18.87 -19.17
C ARG A 5 31.89 -18.10 -17.93
N HIS A 6 32.76 -17.27 -17.35
CA HIS A 6 32.42 -16.42 -16.21
C HIS A 6 31.44 -15.31 -16.60
N LEU A 7 31.62 -14.70 -17.77
CA LEU A 7 30.69 -13.71 -18.31
C LEU A 7 29.29 -14.28 -18.54
N PHE A 8 29.21 -15.51 -19.07
CA PHE A 8 27.93 -16.19 -19.28
C PHE A 8 27.24 -16.52 -17.95
N GLY A 9 27.99 -16.96 -16.95
CA GLY A 9 27.47 -17.22 -15.61
C GLY A 9 26.96 -15.95 -14.90
N ALA A 10 27.68 -14.83 -15.02
CA ALA A 10 27.27 -13.55 -14.45
C ALA A 10 25.99 -13.00 -15.10
N ALA A 11 25.87 -13.12 -16.43
CA ALA A 11 24.65 -12.72 -17.15
C ALA A 11 23.44 -13.55 -16.70
N LEU A 12 23.61 -14.87 -16.54
CA LEU A 12 22.53 -15.75 -16.08
C LEU A 12 22.12 -15.44 -14.64
N ALA A 13 23.07 -15.14 -13.75
CA ALA A 13 22.78 -14.74 -12.38
C ALA A 13 22.01 -13.42 -12.31
N ALA A 14 22.34 -12.43 -13.15
CA ALA A 14 21.62 -11.17 -13.23
C ALA A 14 20.17 -11.34 -13.75
N LEU A 15 19.96 -12.26 -14.70
CA LEU A 15 18.63 -12.62 -15.21
C LEU A 15 17.76 -13.35 -14.17
N CYS A 16 18.37 -14.09 -13.26
CA CYS A 16 17.68 -14.77 -12.16
C CYS A 16 17.42 -13.85 -10.94
N SER A 17 17.95 -12.63 -10.94
CA SER A 17 17.69 -11.63 -9.90
C SER A 17 16.31 -11.00 -10.12
N THR A 18 15.23 -11.70 -9.75
CA THR A 18 13.92 -11.07 -9.66
C THR A 18 13.89 -10.18 -8.42
N ALA A 19 13.69 -8.88 -8.62
CA ALA A 19 13.36 -7.99 -7.52
C ALA A 19 11.99 -8.42 -7.00
N ALA A 20 11.93 -8.85 -5.74
CA ALA A 20 10.65 -9.02 -5.05
C ALA A 20 10.06 -7.62 -4.84
N LEU A 21 9.09 -7.26 -5.66
CA LEU A 21 8.24 -6.10 -5.39
C LEU A 21 7.29 -6.53 -4.26
N ALA A 22 7.53 -6.03 -3.06
CA ALA A 22 6.57 -6.17 -1.99
C ALA A 22 5.29 -5.41 -2.38
N GLU A 23 4.14 -6.03 -2.13
CA GLU A 23 2.87 -5.32 -2.23
C GLU A 23 2.81 -4.25 -1.14
N ASP A 24 2.25 -3.08 -1.48
CA ASP A 24 2.05 -2.00 -0.54
C ASP A 24 1.20 -2.48 0.64
N ALA A 25 1.57 -2.10 1.85
CA ALA A 25 0.77 -2.42 3.03
C ALA A 25 -0.64 -1.78 2.88
N VAL A 26 -1.70 -2.49 3.28
CA VAL A 26 -3.06 -1.94 3.23
C VAL A 26 -3.44 -1.35 4.59
N LEU A 27 -3.69 -0.05 4.62
CA LEU A 27 -4.22 0.66 5.78
C LEU A 27 -5.73 0.82 5.63
N ARG A 28 -6.50 0.10 6.45
CA ARG A 28 -7.96 0.24 6.52
C ARG A 28 -8.35 1.38 7.46
N ILE A 29 -9.26 2.23 7.00
CA ILE A 29 -9.65 3.45 7.71
C ILE A 29 -11.17 3.58 7.70
N ALA A 30 -11.80 3.48 8.87
CA ALA A 30 -13.21 3.82 9.04
C ALA A 30 -13.37 5.27 9.46
N THR A 31 -14.03 6.09 8.65
CA THR A 31 -14.27 7.52 8.94
C THR A 31 -15.67 7.94 8.53
N GLN A 32 -16.18 9.02 9.12
CA GLN A 32 -17.42 9.62 8.67
C GLN A 32 -17.30 10.04 7.20
N VAL A 33 -18.34 9.77 6.40
CA VAL A 33 -18.37 10.10 4.96
C VAL A 33 -18.14 11.60 4.68
N SER A 34 -18.52 12.46 5.62
CA SER A 34 -18.37 13.91 5.52
C SER A 34 -17.44 14.46 6.58
N GLY A 35 -16.76 15.56 6.27
CA GLY A 35 -15.88 16.29 7.18
C GLY A 35 -14.46 16.46 6.64
N THR A 36 -13.65 17.18 7.41
CA THR A 36 -12.27 17.51 7.03
C THR A 36 -11.40 16.27 6.89
N VAL A 37 -11.59 15.26 7.75
CA VAL A 37 -10.81 14.00 7.70
C VAL A 37 -11.01 13.29 6.36
N ASN A 38 -12.25 13.13 5.88
CA ASN A 38 -12.48 12.46 4.59
C ASN A 38 -11.92 13.28 3.41
N TRP A 39 -12.02 14.61 3.48
CA TRP A 39 -11.38 15.49 2.48
C TRP A 39 -9.86 15.32 2.44
N GLU A 40 -9.20 15.20 3.59
CA GLU A 40 -7.75 14.95 3.68
C GLU A 40 -7.38 13.57 3.11
N LEU A 41 -8.10 12.51 3.47
CA LEU A 41 -7.87 11.16 2.94
C LEU A 41 -8.06 11.10 1.42
N THR A 42 -9.10 11.76 0.92
CA THR A 42 -9.34 11.90 -0.54
C THR A 42 -8.18 12.65 -1.21
N THR A 43 -7.65 13.67 -0.54
CA THR A 43 -6.50 14.44 -1.04
C THR A 43 -5.23 13.58 -1.07
N ILE A 44 -4.95 12.82 -0.02
CA ILE A 44 -3.82 11.88 0.04
C ILE A 44 -3.90 10.85 -1.09
N ALA A 45 -5.07 10.23 -1.28
CA ALA A 45 -5.27 9.23 -2.32
C ALA A 45 -5.16 9.84 -3.74
N SER A 46 -5.79 10.99 -3.99
CA SER A 46 -5.78 11.65 -5.31
C SER A 46 -4.39 12.18 -5.70
N GLN A 47 -3.56 12.55 -4.71
CA GLN A 47 -2.17 12.95 -4.94
C GLN A 47 -1.19 11.76 -4.93
N GLY A 48 -1.65 10.53 -4.70
CA GLY A 48 -0.81 9.33 -4.66
C GLY A 48 0.19 9.32 -3.50
N LEU A 49 -0.10 10.07 -2.43
CA LEU A 49 0.80 10.21 -1.28
C LEU A 49 0.86 8.92 -0.45
N ASP A 50 -0.19 8.11 -0.46
CA ASP A 50 -0.19 6.78 0.18
C ASP A 50 0.88 5.88 -0.46
N ARG A 51 0.79 5.68 -1.78
CA ARG A 51 1.71 4.84 -2.55
C ARG A 51 3.14 5.37 -2.51
N ALA A 52 3.31 6.68 -2.55
CA ALA A 52 4.63 7.30 -2.40
C ALA A 52 5.31 6.96 -1.07
N ASN A 53 4.53 6.58 -0.05
CA ASN A 53 5.01 6.16 1.27
C ASN A 53 4.91 4.63 1.50
N GLY A 54 4.70 3.83 0.44
CA GLY A 54 4.75 2.37 0.50
C GLY A 54 3.53 1.69 1.14
N PHE A 55 2.37 2.36 1.12
CA PHE A 55 1.10 1.78 1.56
C PHE A 55 -0.05 2.23 0.66
N THR A 56 -1.19 1.54 0.74
CA THR A 56 -2.44 1.95 0.11
C THR A 56 -3.52 2.13 1.16
N MET A 57 -4.39 3.12 0.97
CA MET A 57 -5.53 3.31 1.86
C MET A 57 -6.78 2.61 1.34
N GLN A 58 -7.49 1.93 2.24
CA GLN A 58 -8.84 1.44 2.02
C GLN A 58 -9.80 2.17 2.98
N VAL A 59 -10.49 3.18 2.45
CA VAL A 59 -11.40 4.01 3.23
C VAL A 59 -12.79 3.38 3.24
N GLN A 60 -13.35 3.18 4.44
CA GLN A 60 -14.71 2.74 4.68
C GLN A 60 -15.51 3.89 5.29
N ASP A 61 -16.52 4.34 4.56
CA ASP A 61 -17.43 5.37 5.05
C ASP A 61 -18.35 4.80 6.13
N VAL A 62 -18.43 5.50 7.27
CA VAL A 62 -19.38 5.23 8.34
C VAL A 62 -20.30 6.41 8.58
N ALA A 63 -21.42 6.18 9.28
CA ALA A 63 -22.39 7.23 9.55
C ALA A 63 -21.87 8.31 10.54
N ALA A 64 -21.09 7.90 11.54
CA ALA A 64 -20.56 8.78 12.58
C ALA A 64 -19.40 8.12 13.35
N GLY A 65 -18.70 8.89 14.18
CA GLY A 65 -17.60 8.39 15.03
C GLY A 65 -17.91 7.13 15.86
N PRO A 66 -19.08 7.03 16.54
CA PRO A 66 -19.44 5.80 17.27
C PRO A 66 -19.54 4.55 16.37
N ALA A 67 -19.98 4.71 15.12
CA ALA A 67 -20.03 3.61 14.17
C ALA A 67 -18.62 3.17 13.72
N ALA A 68 -17.70 4.13 13.53
CA ALA A 68 -16.28 3.81 13.27
C ALA A 68 -15.67 3.03 14.45
N GLN A 69 -15.96 3.44 15.68
CA GLN A 69 -15.42 2.78 16.87
C GLN A 69 -15.95 1.35 17.03
N LEU A 70 -17.24 1.14 16.75
CA LEU A 70 -17.81 -0.20 16.73
C LEU A 70 -17.20 -1.07 15.63
N ALA A 71 -17.07 -0.55 14.40
CA ALA A 71 -16.46 -1.28 13.28
C ALA A 71 -15.02 -1.71 13.60
N PHE A 72 -14.23 -0.81 14.22
CA PHE A 72 -12.88 -1.12 14.66
C PHE A 72 -12.84 -2.22 15.74
N GLN A 73 -13.72 -2.13 16.75
CA GLN A 73 -13.81 -3.15 17.80
C GLN A 73 -14.31 -4.51 17.28
N ALA A 74 -15.15 -4.51 16.25
CA ALA A 74 -15.69 -5.71 15.62
C ALA A 74 -14.70 -6.38 14.64
N GLY A 75 -13.57 -5.75 14.32
CA GLY A 75 -12.62 -6.22 13.30
C GLY A 75 -13.13 -6.04 11.87
N GLU A 76 -14.14 -5.21 11.67
CA GLU A 76 -14.65 -4.80 10.35
C GLU A 76 -13.85 -3.62 9.77
N ALA A 77 -13.03 -2.96 10.59
CA ALA A 77 -12.05 -1.95 10.20
C ALA A 77 -10.67 -2.28 10.78
#